data_AF-A0A7G5GN88-F1
#
_entry.id   AF-A0A7G5GN88-F1
#
_cell.length_a   1.000
_cell.length_b   1.000
_cell.length_c   1.000
_cell.angle_alpha   90.00
_cell.angle_beta   90.00
_cell.angle_gamma   90.00
#
_symmetry.space_group_name_H-M   'P 1'
#
loop_
_entity.id
_entity.type
_entity.pdbx_description
1 polymer ?
#
loop_
_entity_poly.entity_id
_entity_poly.type
_entity_poly.pdbx_seq_one_letter_code
_entity_poly.pdbx_strand_id
1 'polypeptide(L)'
;MKNEISRNELLNILANRIPEARREFMRMPDQLSVAAILNKLFDITASLISQHKFRVVKRCLLVAEDLLKEGDHDIRTSLKTVYMYRLATLLYKRDAQSEFVHFLLPIGLRTEFHRNTYPDE
;
A
#
# COMPACT_ATOMS: atom_id res chain seq x y z
N MET A 1 -2.37 -4.81 25.55
CA MET A 1 -1.44 -3.93 24.82
C MET A 1 -1.58 -4.26 23.35
N LYS A 2 -2.01 -3.31 22.51
CA LYS A 2 -1.97 -3.49 21.06
C LYS A 2 -0.51 -3.27 20.65
N ASN A 3 0.17 -4.31 20.18
CA ASN A 3 1.48 -4.14 19.56
C ASN A 3 1.23 -3.48 18.20
N GLU A 4 1.51 -2.18 18.10
CA GLU A 4 1.53 -1.49 16.81
C GLU A 4 2.68 -2.05 15.97
N ILE A 5 2.44 -2.20 14.66
CA ILE A 5 3.47 -2.60 13.71
C ILE A 5 4.50 -1.47 13.67
N SER A 6 5.75 -1.80 14.01
CA SER A 6 6.86 -0.84 13.97
C SER A 6 7.60 -0.89 12.64
N ARG A 7 8.39 0.16 12.36
CA ARG A 7 9.33 0.19 11.22
C ARG A 7 10.18 -1.09 11.10
N ASN A 8 10.68 -1.61 12.22
CA ASN A 8 11.59 -2.77 12.23
C ASN A 8 10.89 -4.07 11.78
N GLU A 9 9.57 -4.15 11.92
CA GLU A 9 8.77 -5.31 11.53
C GLU A 9 8.22 -5.20 10.11
N LEU A 10 8.18 -3.98 9.56
CA LEU A 10 7.48 -3.66 8.32
C LEU A 10 7.93 -4.52 7.13
N LEU A 11 9.23 -4.61 6.86
CA LEU A 11 9.75 -5.41 5.75
C LEU A 11 9.39 -6.90 5.89
N ASN A 12 9.53 -7.45 7.10
CA ASN A 12 9.19 -8.84 7.39
C ASN A 12 7.69 -9.11 7.20
N ILE A 13 6.85 -8.18 7.66
CA ILE A 13 5.39 -8.27 7.48
C ILE A 13 5.03 -8.24 6.00
N LEU A 14 5.59 -7.31 5.23
CA LEU A 14 5.35 -7.21 3.78
C LEU A 14 5.80 -8.47 3.05
N ALA A 15 7.01 -8.96 3.34
CA ALA A 15 7.58 -10.17 2.75
C ALA A 15 6.76 -11.43 3.05
N ASN A 16 6.18 -11.52 4.25
CA ASN A 16 5.36 -12.67 4.66
C ASN A 16 3.92 -12.58 4.13
N ARG A 17 3.33 -11.38 4.15
CA ARG A 17 1.93 -11.20 3.74
C ARG A 17 1.76 -11.11 2.22
N ILE A 18 2.82 -10.78 1.47
CA ILE A 18 2.86 -10.68 0.01
C ILE A 18 3.96 -11.62 -0.53
N PRO A 19 3.76 -12.94 -0.47
CA PRO A 19 4.79 -13.91 -0.86
C PRO A 19 5.25 -13.75 -2.31
N GLU A 20 4.37 -13.25 -3.19
CA GLU A 20 4.66 -12.97 -4.60
C GLU A 20 5.74 -11.89 -4.79
N ALA A 21 5.93 -11.01 -3.79
CA ALA A 21 6.94 -9.95 -3.80
C ALA A 21 7.99 -10.12 -2.69
N ARG A 22 8.06 -11.30 -2.07
CA ARG A 22 8.96 -11.59 -0.95
C ARG A 22 10.42 -11.30 -1.32
N ARG A 23 10.84 -11.68 -2.51
CA ARG A 23 12.23 -11.52 -2.96
C ARG A 23 12.59 -10.04 -3.09
N GLU A 24 11.66 -9.22 -3.54
CA GLU A 24 11.81 -7.78 -3.71
C GLU A 24 11.98 -7.09 -2.36
N PHE A 25 11.19 -7.46 -1.36
CA PHE A 25 11.32 -6.92 0.00
C PHE A 25 12.58 -7.39 0.71
N MET A 26 12.92 -8.69 0.61
CA MET A 26 14.12 -9.25 1.26
C MET A 26 15.45 -8.77 0.66
N ARG A 27 15.42 -8.12 -0.51
CA ARG A 27 16.60 -7.51 -1.14
C ARG A 27 16.79 -6.05 -0.74
N MET A 28 15.84 -5.47 -0.03
CA MET A 28 15.95 -4.09 0.42
C MET A 28 16.95 -3.99 1.58
N PRO A 29 17.74 -2.91 1.67
CA PRO A 29 18.57 -2.65 2.84
C PRO A 29 17.73 -2.54 4.12
N ASP A 30 18.26 -3.05 5.23
CA ASP A 30 17.55 -3.05 6.53
C ASP A 30 17.35 -1.64 7.12
N GLN A 31 18.14 -0.65 6.66
CA GLN A 31 18.14 0.72 7.19
C GLN A 31 17.31 1.70 6.34
N LEU A 32 16.27 1.22 5.66
CA LEU A 32 15.39 2.10 4.90
C LEU A 32 14.41 2.87 5.78
N SER A 33 14.03 4.05 5.30
CA SER A 33 12.91 4.80 5.85
C SER A 33 11.58 4.10 5.51
N VAL A 34 10.57 4.31 6.36
CA VAL A 34 9.22 3.81 6.13
C VAL A 34 8.69 4.25 4.76
N ALA A 35 8.90 5.52 4.40
CA ALA A 35 8.51 6.07 3.11
C ALA A 35 9.15 5.31 1.92
N ALA A 36 10.43 4.93 2.01
CA ALA A 36 11.09 4.14 0.96
C ALA A 36 10.49 2.74 0.84
N ILE A 37 10.16 2.10 1.97
CA ILE A 37 9.52 0.78 1.99
C ILE A 37 8.11 0.84 1.38
N LEU A 38 7.31 1.85 1.73
CA LEU A 38 5.95 2.02 1.21
C LEU A 38 5.94 2.48 -0.26
N ASN A 39 6.96 3.22 -0.70
CA ASN A 39 7.18 3.48 -2.12
C ASN A 39 7.41 2.17 -2.89
N LYS A 40 8.21 1.25 -2.34
CA LYS A 40 8.42 -0.05 -2.97
C LYS A 40 7.15 -0.89 -3.01
N LEU A 41 6.35 -0.86 -1.93
CA LEU A 41 5.03 -1.49 -1.92
C LEU A 41 4.14 -0.94 -3.04
N PHE A 42 4.12 0.39 -3.24
CA PHE A 42 3.39 1.00 -4.36
C PHE A 42 3.92 0.51 -5.71
N ASP A 43 5.24 0.52 -5.94
CA ASP A 43 5.82 0.12 -7.22
C ASP A 43 5.46 -1.33 -7.58
N ILE A 44 5.44 -2.22 -6.57
CA ILE A 44 4.97 -3.60 -6.70
C ILE A 44 3.47 -3.61 -7.05
N THR A 45 2.63 -2.89 -6.30
CA THR A 45 1.18 -2.81 -6.58
C THR A 45 0.92 -2.34 -8.01
N ALA A 46 1.58 -1.27 -8.45
CA ALA A 46 1.42 -0.70 -9.80
C ALA A 46 1.84 -1.70 -10.89
N SER A 47 2.95 -2.41 -10.69
CA SER A 47 3.40 -3.47 -11.60
C SER A 47 2.41 -4.65 -11.66
N LEU A 48 1.81 -5.04 -10.54
CA LEU A 48 0.80 -6.09 -10.51
C LEU A 48 -0.50 -5.68 -11.20
N ILE A 49 -0.88 -4.40 -11.10
CA ILE A 49 -2.03 -3.83 -11.82
C ILE A 49 -1.78 -3.92 -13.33
N SER A 50 -0.62 -3.48 -13.82
CA SER A 50 -0.31 -3.52 -15.26
C SER A 50 -0.25 -4.95 -15.81
N GLN A 51 0.12 -5.93 -14.98
CA GLN A 51 0.13 -7.36 -15.31
C GLN A 51 -1.23 -8.06 -15.10
N HIS A 52 -2.29 -7.31 -14.77
CA HIS A 52 -3.62 -7.85 -14.46
C HIS A 52 -3.63 -8.92 -13.35
N LYS A 53 -2.67 -8.88 -12.41
CA LYS A 53 -2.56 -9.82 -11.29
C LYS A 53 -3.42 -9.36 -10.11
N PHE A 54 -4.70 -9.12 -10.36
CA PHE A 54 -5.59 -8.46 -9.40
C PHE A 54 -5.82 -9.20 -8.09
N ARG A 55 -5.67 -10.53 -8.07
CA ARG A 55 -5.67 -11.32 -6.82
C ARG A 55 -4.55 -10.88 -5.87
N VAL A 56 -3.37 -10.60 -6.42
CA VAL A 56 -2.20 -10.14 -5.66
C VAL A 56 -2.35 -8.65 -5.34
N VAL A 57 -2.89 -7.85 -6.26
CA VAL A 57 -3.23 -6.44 -5.98
C VAL A 57 -4.15 -6.33 -4.76
N LYS A 58 -5.22 -7.14 -4.68
CA LYS A 58 -6.11 -7.17 -3.51
C LYS A 58 -5.34 -7.48 -2.23
N ARG A 59 -4.37 -8.39 -2.27
CA ARG A 59 -3.51 -8.72 -1.13
C ARG A 59 -2.65 -7.52 -0.72
N CYS A 60 -2.03 -6.81 -1.66
CA CYS A 60 -1.30 -5.57 -1.38
C CYS A 60 -2.19 -4.52 -0.72
N LEU A 61 -3.42 -4.34 -1.21
CA LEU A 61 -4.39 -3.40 -0.65
C LEU A 61 -4.83 -3.80 0.77
N LEU A 62 -5.05 -5.09 1.05
CA LEU A 62 -5.38 -5.57 2.39
C LEU A 62 -4.22 -5.35 3.37
N VAL A 63 -2.98 -5.60 2.94
CA VAL A 63 -1.81 -5.31 3.77
C VAL A 63 -1.70 -3.82 4.06
N ALA A 64 -1.91 -2.96 3.07
CA ALA A 64 -1.95 -1.52 3.28
C ALA A 64 -3.08 -1.08 4.24
N GLU A 65 -4.26 -1.68 4.17
CA GLU A 65 -5.36 -1.45 5.13
C GLU A 65 -4.94 -1.81 6.57
N ASP A 66 -4.25 -2.93 6.75
CA ASP A 66 -3.75 -3.34 8.07
C ASP A 66 -2.68 -2.36 8.58
N LEU A 67 -1.75 -1.93 7.72
CA LEU A 67 -0.75 -0.92 8.08
C LEU A 67 -1.39 0.43 8.45
N LEU A 68 -2.51 0.79 7.81
CA LEU A 68 -3.26 1.99 8.16
C LEU A 68 -3.88 1.90 9.57
N LYS A 69 -4.32 0.70 9.98
CA LYS A 69 -5.00 0.46 11.26
C LYS A 69 -4.06 0.18 12.42
N GLU A 70 -2.97 -0.53 12.14
CA GLU A 70 -2.11 -1.16 13.14
C GLU A 70 -0.67 -0.65 13.08
N GLY A 71 -0.26 0.05 12.02
CA GLY A 71 1.05 0.69 11.93
C GLY A 71 1.25 1.76 12.99
N ASP A 72 2.50 1.98 13.40
CA ASP A 72 2.89 3.14 14.20
C ASP A 72 2.58 4.47 13.48
N HIS A 73 2.82 5.59 14.16
CA HIS A 73 2.55 6.91 13.59
C HIS A 73 3.25 7.14 12.24
N ASP A 74 4.52 6.75 12.11
CA ASP A 74 5.32 6.98 10.92
C ASP A 74 4.83 6.14 9.72
N ILE A 75 4.42 4.89 9.97
CA ILE A 75 3.80 4.00 8.99
C ILE A 75 2.48 4.57 8.51
N ARG A 76 1.57 4.94 9.41
CA ARG A 76 0.27 5.49 9.02
C ARG A 76 0.43 6.78 8.22
N THR A 77 1.28 7.69 8.69
CA THR A 77 1.54 8.96 8.00
C THR A 77 2.15 8.72 6.63
N SER A 78 3.22 7.91 6.53
CA SER A 78 3.86 7.60 5.26
C SER A 78 2.94 6.85 4.30
N LEU A 79 2.07 5.97 4.80
CA LEU A 79 1.10 5.27 3.97
C LEU A 79 0.14 6.24 3.30
N LYS A 80 -0.37 7.23 4.04
CA LYS A 80 -1.28 8.25 3.52
C LYS A 80 -0.60 9.16 2.51
N THR A 81 0.60 9.65 2.83
CA THR A 81 1.30 10.67 2.03
C THR A 81 2.09 10.10 0.86
N VAL A 82 2.50 8.84 0.94
CA VAL A 82 3.31 8.18 -0.11
C VAL A 82 2.49 7.17 -0.88
N TYR A 83 2.05 6.10 -0.22
CA TYR A 83 1.38 4.99 -0.91
C TYR A 83 0.02 5.41 -1.47
N MET A 84 -0.83 6.02 -0.64
CA MET A 84 -2.18 6.41 -1.04
C MET A 84 -2.19 7.57 -2.02
N TYR A 85 -1.31 8.55 -1.86
CA TYR A 85 -1.16 9.64 -2.84
C TYR A 85 -0.80 9.10 -4.23
N ARG A 86 0.24 8.25 -4.32
CA ARG A 86 0.66 7.67 -5.61
C ARG A 86 -0.41 6.74 -6.19
N LEU A 87 -1.10 5.98 -5.35
CA LEU A 87 -2.24 5.15 -5.78
C LEU A 87 -3.38 6.02 -6.33
N ALA A 88 -3.69 7.14 -5.69
CA ALA A 88 -4.69 8.09 -6.18
C ALA A 88 -4.35 8.62 -7.57
N THR A 89 -3.10 9.06 -7.77
CA THR A 89 -2.62 9.52 -9.08
C THR A 89 -2.71 8.41 -10.14
N LEU A 90 -2.40 7.16 -9.79
CA LEU A 90 -2.48 6.03 -10.72
C LEU A 90 -3.92 5.77 -11.18
N LEU A 91 -4.87 5.77 -10.24
CA LEU A 91 -6.27 5.44 -10.50
C LEU A 91 -7.07 6.58 -11.13
N TYR A 92 -6.56 7.81 -11.09
CA TYR A 92 -7.17 8.96 -11.74
C TYR A 92 -7.30 8.81 -13.26
N LYS A 93 -6.56 7.88 -13.88
CA LYS A 93 -6.62 7.60 -15.33
C LYS A 93 -7.98 7.08 -15.80
N ARG A 94 -8.82 6.55 -14.89
CA ARG A 94 -10.17 6.02 -15.19
C ARG A 94 -10.21 5.01 -16.34
N ASP A 95 -9.18 4.20 -16.47
CA ASP A 95 -9.20 3.03 -17.36
C ASP A 95 -9.85 1.82 -16.66
N ALA A 96 -10.14 0.75 -17.42
CA ALA A 96 -10.77 -0.45 -16.89
C ALA A 96 -9.96 -1.10 -15.74
N GLN A 97 -8.63 -0.98 -15.76
CA GLN A 97 -7.78 -1.46 -14.68
C GLN A 97 -8.02 -0.63 -13.41
N SER A 98 -8.10 0.68 -13.54
CA SER A 98 -8.35 1.62 -12.44
C SER A 98 -9.70 1.37 -11.79
N GLU A 99 -10.76 1.20 -12.59
CA GLU A 99 -12.10 0.83 -12.11
C GLU A 99 -12.07 -0.48 -11.31
N PHE A 100 -11.39 -1.50 -11.82
CA PHE A 100 -11.27 -2.77 -11.11
C PHE A 100 -10.56 -2.61 -9.77
N VAL A 101 -9.49 -1.80 -9.71
CA VAL A 101 -8.80 -1.52 -8.46
C VAL A 101 -9.68 -0.74 -7.47
N HIS A 102 -10.50 0.19 -7.94
CA HIS A 102 -11.50 0.87 -7.09
C HIS A 102 -12.45 -0.12 -6.41
N PHE A 103 -12.92 -1.14 -7.13
CA PHE A 103 -13.75 -2.20 -6.54
C PHE A 103 -13.02 -3.05 -5.49
N LEU A 104 -11.69 -3.16 -5.61
CA LEU A 104 -10.86 -3.91 -4.66
C LEU A 104 -10.48 -3.13 -3.41
N LEU A 105 -10.62 -1.80 -3.39
CA LEU A 105 -10.22 -0.96 -2.26
C LEU A 105 -11.00 -1.35 -0.98
N PRO A 106 -10.29 -1.74 0.10
CA PRO A 106 -10.86 -1.86 1.44
C PRO A 106 -11.43 -0.52 1.93
N ILE A 107 -12.31 -0.57 2.93
CA ILE A 107 -13.05 0.61 3.41
C ILE A 107 -12.10 1.72 3.89
N GLY A 108 -11.10 1.41 4.72
CA GLY A 108 -10.17 2.41 5.24
C GLY A 108 -9.36 3.10 4.13
N LEU A 109 -8.79 2.30 3.22
CA LEU A 109 -8.09 2.84 2.05
C LEU A 109 -9.00 3.62 1.11
N ARG A 110 -10.27 3.21 0.95
CA ARG A 110 -11.24 3.96 0.16
C ARG A 110 -11.50 5.34 0.77
N THR A 111 -11.64 5.43 2.09
CA THR A 111 -11.81 6.72 2.79
C THR A 111 -10.59 7.62 2.58
N GLU A 112 -9.37 7.09 2.74
CA GLU A 112 -8.14 7.87 2.51
C GLU A 112 -7.95 8.23 1.02
N PHE A 113 -8.38 7.37 0.10
CA PHE A 113 -8.39 7.69 -1.33
C PHE A 113 -9.28 8.90 -1.63
N HIS A 114 -10.50 8.94 -1.08
CA HIS A 114 -11.41 10.06 -1.26
C HIS A 114 -10.81 11.35 -0.69
N ARG A 115 -10.24 11.30 0.52
CA ARG A 115 -9.54 12.45 1.13
C ARG A 115 -8.42 13.01 0.25
N ASN A 116 -7.64 12.13 -0.38
CA ASN A 116 -6.52 12.54 -1.24
C ASN A 116 -6.97 13.05 -2.63
N THR A 117 -8.18 12.71 -3.08
CA THR A 117 -8.67 13.04 -4.43
C THR A 117 -9.70 14.18 -4.42
N TYR A 118 -10.40 14.33 -3.30
CA TYR A 118 -11.46 15.31 -3.05
C TYR A 118 -11.24 15.92 -1.66
N PRO A 119 -10.23 16.80 -1.49
CA PRO A 119 -9.89 17.37 -0.19
C PRO A 119 -10.94 18.36 0.36
N ASP A 120 -11.90 18.78 -0.47
CA ASP A 120 -12.85 19.88 -0.20
C ASP A 120 -14.34 19.45 -0.15
N GLU A 121 -14.65 18.15 -0.08
CA GLU A 121 -16.00 17.62 0.20
C GLU A 121 -16.10 17.06 1.63
#